data_AF-A0A521EQD3-F1
#
_entry.id   AF-A0A521EQD3-F1
#
_cell.length_a   1.000
_cell.length_b   1.000
_cell.length_c   1.000
_cell.angle_alpha   90.00
_cell.angle_beta   90.00
_cell.angle_gamma   90.00
#
_symmetry.space_group_name_H-M   'P 1'
#
loop_
_entity.id
_entity.type
_entity.pdbx_description
1 polymer ?
#
loop_
_entity_poly.entity_id
_entity_poly.type
_entity_poly.pdbx_seq_one_letter_code
_entity_poly.pdbx_strand_id
1 'polypeptide(L)'
;MKTKSLLLLFFITILIACNSRNEKANESKKNIETKHEVNTSIEPKEKLKDKSIYDSKFLGKENVLINDHKVILTKDEFESIYTHVDSISTQLWECGSPFEWLDEKWMIKTYGKKNKETGNFNTFNGEITTIFSQNIQFATNNHIVLFDTGFVGNNSFKIISHNITLNKDTTVKEFRSKFPNTEMEKTDYPNEVRFRFYLDNKSDDCFLFYFKDGKLNYLTLWWLLC
;
A
#
# COMPACT_ATOMS: atom_id res chain seq x y z
N MET A 1 26.48 -19.87 48.55
CA MET A 1 27.57 -19.45 49.46
C MET A 1 27.84 -17.97 49.24
N LYS A 2 27.62 -17.18 50.31
CA LYS A 2 28.16 -15.86 50.67
C LYS A 2 28.37 -14.80 49.58
N THR A 3 27.40 -13.89 49.53
CA THR A 3 27.51 -12.50 49.13
C THR A 3 28.16 -11.62 50.21
N LYS A 4 28.85 -10.56 49.76
CA LYS A 4 29.21 -9.28 50.40
C LYS A 4 30.37 -9.22 51.42
N SER A 5 31.39 -8.43 51.07
CA SER A 5 31.87 -7.21 51.78
C SER A 5 33.08 -6.67 50.99
N LEU A 6 33.24 -5.38 50.66
CA LEU A 6 33.78 -4.32 51.53
C LEU A 6 33.62 -2.97 50.78
N LEU A 7 32.76 -2.06 51.22
CA LEU A 7 33.07 -0.77 51.86
C LEU A 7 34.26 0.03 51.28
N LEU A 8 33.98 1.18 50.65
CA LEU A 8 34.68 2.42 51.01
C LEU A 8 33.81 3.65 50.74
N LEU A 9 33.70 4.46 51.78
CA LEU A 9 32.95 5.70 51.94
C LEU A 9 33.72 6.87 51.29
N PHE A 10 33.02 7.80 50.64
CA PHE A 10 33.46 9.20 50.61
C PHE A 10 32.24 10.13 50.67
N PHE A 11 32.08 10.76 51.84
CA PHE A 11 31.24 11.91 52.10
C PHE A 11 31.93 13.15 51.55
N ILE A 12 31.24 13.99 50.74
CA ILE A 12 31.34 15.46 50.85
C ILE A 12 29.98 16.06 50.48
N THR A 13 29.33 16.62 51.49
CA THR A 13 28.16 17.51 51.42
C THR A 13 28.62 18.95 51.17
N ILE A 14 28.02 19.63 50.20
CA ILE A 14 27.81 21.09 50.28
C ILE A 14 26.38 21.39 49.83
N LEU A 15 25.54 21.66 50.81
CA LEU A 15 24.26 22.34 50.68
C LEU A 15 24.55 23.81 50.33
N ILE A 16 24.05 24.29 49.20
CA ILE A 16 23.80 25.72 49.00
C ILE A 16 22.28 25.89 49.06
N ALA A 17 21.81 26.34 50.21
CA ALA A 17 20.53 27.00 50.34
C ALA A 17 20.73 28.48 50.01
N CYS A 18 20.02 28.99 49.01
CA CYS A 18 19.58 30.38 48.98
C CYS A 18 18.07 30.38 48.83
N ASN A 19 17.44 31.04 49.80
CA ASN A 19 16.02 31.10 50.04
C ASN A 19 15.61 32.56 49.80
N SER A 20 14.64 32.82 48.92
CA SER A 20 13.84 34.06 48.98
C SER A 20 12.53 33.92 48.19
N ARG A 21 11.51 33.48 48.94
CA ARG A 21 10.09 33.89 49.01
C ARG A 21 9.43 34.79 47.96
N ASN A 22 8.11 34.55 47.87
CA ASN A 22 6.96 35.33 47.39
C ASN A 22 6.61 35.11 45.90
N GLU A 23 5.37 34.87 45.47
CA GLU A 23 4.05 35.07 46.08
C GLU A 23 2.99 34.21 45.35
N LYS A 24 1.81 34.08 45.97
CA LYS A 24 0.68 33.19 45.62
C LYS A 24 -0.16 33.71 44.44
N ALA A 25 -0.83 32.81 43.70
CA ALA A 25 -2.30 32.87 43.49
C ALA A 25 -2.85 31.65 42.68
N ASN A 26 -3.65 30.84 43.38
CA ASN A 26 -4.90 30.14 43.03
C ASN A 26 -5.21 29.72 41.57
N GLU A 27 -5.35 28.40 41.35
CA GLU A 27 -6.62 27.68 41.04
C GLU A 27 -7.04 27.78 39.54
N SER A 28 -7.44 26.73 38.81
CA SER A 28 -7.92 25.40 39.17
C SER A 28 -7.91 24.47 37.94
N LYS A 29 -8.05 23.17 38.22
CA LYS A 29 -8.64 22.10 37.39
C LYS A 29 -7.83 21.55 36.19
N LYS A 30 -7.28 20.35 36.46
CA LYS A 30 -7.31 19.14 35.62
C LYS A 30 -8.05 19.27 34.28
N ASN A 31 -7.33 19.01 33.20
CA ASN A 31 -7.76 18.05 32.19
C ASN A 31 -6.56 17.22 31.73
N ILE A 32 -6.70 15.91 31.85
CA ILE A 32 -5.79 14.94 31.24
C ILE A 32 -6.24 14.82 29.79
N GLU A 33 -5.51 15.45 28.89
CA GLU A 33 -5.47 15.10 27.47
C GLU A 33 -4.04 14.72 27.13
N THR A 34 -3.73 13.42 27.22
CA THR A 34 -2.56 12.85 26.57
C THR A 34 -2.86 12.76 25.07
N LYS A 35 -2.71 13.89 24.36
CA LYS A 35 -2.39 13.84 22.93
C LYS A 35 -0.94 13.39 22.82
N HIS A 36 -0.74 12.11 22.51
CA HIS A 36 0.53 11.67 21.95
C HIS A 36 0.68 12.32 20.57
N GLU A 37 1.35 13.46 20.54
CA GLU A 37 1.99 13.97 19.33
C GLU A 37 3.02 12.92 18.88
N VAL A 38 2.65 12.14 17.86
CA VAL A 38 3.61 11.39 17.09
C VAL A 38 4.38 12.42 16.27
N ASN A 39 5.55 12.82 16.80
CA ASN A 39 6.56 13.55 16.05
C ASN A 39 7.02 12.68 14.88
N THR A 40 6.40 12.84 13.71
CA THR A 40 7.01 12.40 12.46
C THR A 40 8.12 13.39 12.13
N SER A 41 9.35 12.96 12.40
CA SER A 41 10.55 13.55 11.81
C SER A 41 10.43 13.46 10.28
N ILE A 42 9.92 14.53 9.67
CA ILE A 42 9.94 14.71 8.22
C ILE A 42 11.38 15.07 7.86
N GLU A 43 12.15 14.07 7.41
CA GLU A 43 13.32 14.35 6.60
C GLU A 43 12.91 15.27 5.45
N PRO A 44 13.72 16.30 5.11
CA PRO A 44 13.38 17.21 4.03
C PRO A 44 13.21 16.39 2.76
N LYS A 45 11.98 16.35 2.21
CA LYS A 45 11.75 15.85 0.86
C LYS A 45 12.70 16.62 -0.05
N GLU A 46 13.76 15.97 -0.51
CA GLU A 46 14.47 16.41 -1.71
C GLU A 46 13.39 16.79 -2.72
N LYS A 47 13.45 18.02 -3.25
CA LYS A 47 12.63 18.41 -4.38
C LYS A 47 12.87 17.35 -5.46
N LEU A 48 11.91 16.45 -5.63
CA LEU A 48 11.85 15.53 -6.76
C LEU A 48 12.05 16.43 -7.98
N LYS A 49 13.22 16.34 -8.63
CA LYS A 49 13.42 16.89 -9.97
C LYS A 49 12.22 16.45 -10.80
N ASP A 50 11.68 17.33 -11.64
CA ASP A 50 10.60 17.02 -12.61
C ASP A 50 11.01 15.81 -13.47
N LYS A 51 10.81 14.60 -12.93
CA LYS A 51 11.01 13.34 -13.60
C LYS A 51 9.66 12.90 -14.11
N SER A 52 9.03 13.67 -15.00
CA SER A 52 7.74 13.33 -15.60
C SER A 52 7.84 12.24 -16.67
N ILE A 53 9.05 11.78 -16.98
CA ILE A 53 9.35 10.73 -17.95
C ILE A 53 9.80 9.48 -17.20
N TYR A 54 9.11 8.38 -17.42
CA TYR A 54 9.39 7.06 -16.87
C TYR A 54 10.03 6.17 -17.94
N ASP A 55 11.24 5.70 -17.69
CA ASP A 55 12.06 4.99 -18.67
C ASP A 55 12.24 3.48 -18.39
N SER A 56 11.69 3.00 -17.28
CA SER A 56 11.74 1.60 -16.88
C SER A 56 10.56 0.79 -17.41
N LYS A 57 10.80 -0.48 -17.75
CA LYS A 57 9.73 -1.46 -18.03
C LYS A 57 9.13 -2.08 -16.77
N PHE A 58 9.70 -1.76 -15.61
CA PHE A 58 9.29 -2.24 -14.30
C PHE A 58 8.60 -1.13 -13.53
N LEU A 59 7.46 -1.41 -12.92
CA LEU A 59 6.71 -0.51 -12.06
C LEU A 59 6.33 -1.25 -10.78
N GLY A 60 7.09 -1.00 -9.71
CA GLY A 60 6.81 -1.59 -8.41
C GLY A 60 5.48 -1.10 -7.85
N LYS A 61 4.73 -2.00 -7.20
CA LYS A 61 3.40 -1.74 -6.63
C LYS A 61 3.38 -0.60 -5.61
N GLU A 62 4.47 -0.41 -4.88
CA GLU A 62 4.68 0.70 -3.95
C GLU A 62 4.77 2.07 -4.63
N ASN A 63 5.03 2.11 -5.95
CA ASN A 63 5.10 3.34 -6.72
C ASN A 63 3.76 3.76 -7.31
N VAL A 64 2.70 2.97 -7.15
CA VAL A 64 1.37 3.25 -7.71
C VAL A 64 0.40 3.59 -6.58
N LEU A 65 -0.29 4.72 -6.75
CA LEU A 65 -1.44 5.08 -5.93
C LEU A 65 -2.72 5.14 -6.77
N ILE A 66 -3.81 4.65 -6.21
CA ILE A 66 -5.17 4.76 -6.75
C ILE A 66 -5.92 5.75 -5.87
N ASN A 67 -6.32 6.89 -6.42
CA ASN A 67 -6.91 8.00 -5.66
C ASN A 67 -6.08 8.39 -4.42
N ASP A 68 -4.76 8.50 -4.60
CA ASP A 68 -3.77 8.76 -3.53
C ASP A 68 -3.65 7.68 -2.44
N HIS A 69 -4.23 6.49 -2.64
CA HIS A 69 -4.11 5.34 -1.75
C HIS A 69 -3.25 4.23 -2.34
N LYS A 70 -2.52 3.51 -1.49
CA LYS A 70 -1.68 2.37 -1.90
C LYS A 70 -2.53 1.22 -2.44
N VAL A 71 -1.95 0.43 -3.35
CA VAL A 71 -2.63 -0.72 -3.99
C VAL A 71 -2.84 -1.93 -3.06
N ILE A 72 -2.17 -1.99 -1.90
CA ILE A 72 -2.41 -3.01 -0.87
C ILE A 72 -2.75 -2.29 0.43
N LEU A 73 -3.96 -2.53 0.94
CA LEU A 73 -4.49 -1.94 2.16
C LEU A 73 -4.66 -3.02 3.23
N THR A 74 -4.58 -2.65 4.50
CA THR A 74 -5.21 -3.44 5.55
C THR A 74 -6.72 -3.33 5.42
N LYS A 75 -7.45 -4.26 6.03
CA LYS A 75 -8.92 -4.19 6.05
C LYS A 75 -9.44 -2.87 6.68
N ASP A 76 -8.85 -2.45 7.80
CA ASP A 76 -9.22 -1.20 8.48
C ASP A 76 -8.96 0.05 7.60
N GLU A 77 -7.82 0.09 6.89
CA GLU A 77 -7.52 1.16 5.95
C GLU A 77 -8.57 1.21 4.83
N PHE A 78 -8.89 0.04 4.24
CA PHE A 78 -9.91 -0.06 3.21
C PHE A 78 -11.27 0.47 3.69
N GLU A 79 -11.75 0.01 4.85
CA GLU A 79 -13.05 0.41 5.40
C GLU A 79 -13.11 1.92 5.74
N SER A 80 -11.98 2.54 6.06
CA SER A 80 -11.88 3.98 6.29
C SER A 80 -11.95 4.83 5.00
N ILE A 81 -11.48 4.29 3.88
CA ILE A 81 -11.40 4.98 2.59
C ILE A 81 -12.68 4.74 1.78
N TYR A 82 -13.10 3.48 1.69
CA TYR A 82 -14.19 3.00 0.87
C TYR A 82 -15.42 2.70 1.74
N THR A 83 -16.08 3.78 2.18
CA THR A 83 -17.22 3.72 3.11
C THR A 83 -18.51 3.15 2.48
N HIS A 84 -18.55 3.01 1.16
CA HIS A 84 -19.65 2.39 0.43
C HIS A 84 -19.13 1.23 -0.43
N VAL A 85 -19.74 0.06 -0.27
CA VAL A 85 -19.45 -1.13 -1.08
C VAL A 85 -20.65 -1.39 -1.99
N ASP A 86 -20.38 -1.41 -3.29
CA ASP A 86 -21.39 -1.60 -4.33
C ASP A 86 -21.79 -3.08 -4.44
N SER A 87 -20.80 -3.99 -4.36
CA SER A 87 -21.05 -5.43 -4.35
C SER A 87 -19.89 -6.22 -3.72
N ILE A 88 -20.21 -7.43 -3.27
CA ILE A 88 -19.25 -8.42 -2.75
C ILE A 88 -19.59 -9.76 -3.38
N SER A 89 -18.59 -10.47 -3.86
CA SER A 89 -18.71 -11.86 -4.32
C SER A 89 -17.55 -12.70 -3.81
N THR A 90 -17.79 -13.98 -3.57
CA THR A 90 -16.74 -14.94 -3.22
C THR A 90 -16.77 -16.04 -4.26
N GLN A 91 -15.60 -16.35 -4.84
CA GLN A 91 -15.46 -17.37 -5.86
C GLN A 91 -14.15 -18.14 -5.69
N LEU A 92 -14.16 -19.40 -6.12
CA LEU A 92 -12.96 -20.22 -6.17
C LEU A 92 -12.02 -19.70 -7.25
N TRP A 93 -10.76 -19.43 -6.90
CA TRP A 93 -9.70 -19.14 -7.86
C TRP A 93 -8.91 -20.42 -8.14
N GLU A 94 -9.16 -21.07 -9.27
CA GLU A 94 -8.59 -22.38 -9.60
C GLU A 94 -7.06 -22.34 -9.80
N CYS A 95 -6.54 -21.19 -10.22
CA CYS A 95 -5.12 -20.98 -10.45
C CYS A 95 -4.34 -20.51 -9.22
N GLY A 96 -4.91 -20.58 -8.01
CA GLY A 96 -4.26 -20.12 -6.79
C GLY A 96 -4.57 -18.66 -6.44
N SER A 97 -3.78 -18.08 -5.52
CA SER A 97 -4.05 -16.74 -4.99
C SER A 97 -2.79 -15.89 -4.79
N PRO A 98 -2.82 -14.58 -5.13
CA PRO A 98 -1.69 -13.70 -4.85
C PRO A 98 -1.41 -13.55 -3.34
N PHE A 99 -2.40 -13.83 -2.48
CA PHE A 99 -2.23 -13.79 -1.03
C PHE A 99 -1.30 -14.87 -0.50
N GLU A 100 -1.08 -15.95 -1.26
CA GLU A 100 -0.18 -17.03 -0.84
C GLU A 100 1.24 -16.54 -0.56
N TRP A 101 1.70 -15.54 -1.33
CA TRP A 101 3.01 -14.90 -1.12
C TRP A 101 2.91 -13.48 -0.57
N LEU A 102 1.88 -12.69 -0.92
CA LEU A 102 1.72 -11.33 -0.41
C LEU A 102 1.42 -11.30 1.10
N ASP A 103 0.80 -12.34 1.63
CA ASP A 103 0.38 -12.43 3.03
C ASP A 103 0.71 -13.81 3.64
N GLU A 104 1.82 -14.41 3.21
CA GLU A 104 2.20 -15.79 3.54
C GLU A 104 2.15 -16.09 5.04
N LYS A 105 2.65 -15.17 5.88
CA LYS A 105 2.66 -15.36 7.34
C LYS A 105 1.25 -15.49 7.92
N TRP A 106 0.31 -14.69 7.44
CA TRP A 106 -1.07 -14.77 7.87
C TRP A 106 -1.74 -16.02 7.30
N MET A 107 -1.49 -16.34 6.02
CA MET A 107 -1.99 -17.57 5.39
C MET A 107 -1.54 -18.82 6.17
N ILE A 108 -0.26 -18.90 6.58
CA ILE A 108 0.27 -20.01 7.39
C ILE A 108 -0.44 -20.11 8.74
N LYS A 109 -0.67 -18.97 9.38
CA LYS A 109 -1.33 -18.91 10.69
C LYS A 109 -2.80 -19.34 10.61
N THR A 110 -3.50 -18.93 9.55
CA THR A 110 -4.94 -19.15 9.37
C THR A 110 -5.25 -20.52 8.78
N TYR A 111 -4.48 -20.96 7.78
CA TYR A 111 -4.78 -22.16 6.98
C TYR A 111 -3.78 -23.31 7.15
N GLY A 112 -2.81 -23.17 8.05
CA GLY A 112 -1.74 -24.15 8.27
C GLY A 112 -0.58 -23.99 7.28
N LYS A 113 0.44 -24.86 7.35
CA LYS A 113 1.59 -24.79 6.45
C LYS A 113 1.21 -25.17 5.01
N LYS A 114 1.94 -24.62 4.03
CA LYS A 114 1.83 -25.02 2.62
C LYS A 114 2.20 -26.49 2.47
N ASN A 115 1.30 -27.28 1.89
CA ASN A 115 1.54 -28.66 1.49
C ASN A 115 2.25 -28.68 0.14
N LYS A 116 3.41 -29.33 0.07
CA LYS A 116 4.22 -29.41 -1.14
C LYS A 116 3.61 -30.31 -2.21
N GLU A 117 2.77 -31.27 -1.83
CA GLU A 117 2.14 -32.22 -2.76
C GLU A 117 0.95 -31.59 -3.48
N THR A 118 0.13 -30.81 -2.76
CA THR A 118 -1.05 -30.14 -3.35
C THR A 118 -0.76 -28.74 -3.85
N GLY A 119 0.41 -28.17 -3.49
CA GLY A 119 0.77 -26.80 -3.86
C GLY A 119 -0.01 -25.72 -3.12
N ASN A 120 -0.78 -26.07 -2.08
CA ASN A 120 -1.69 -25.16 -1.37
C ASN A 120 -1.57 -25.29 0.17
N PHE A 121 -2.06 -24.31 0.93
CA PHE A 121 -2.18 -24.38 2.39
C PHE A 121 -3.24 -25.40 2.81
N ASN A 122 -2.94 -26.18 3.86
CA ASN A 122 -3.71 -27.37 4.24
C ASN A 122 -5.23 -27.21 4.29
N THR A 123 -5.73 -26.06 4.75
CA THR A 123 -7.17 -25.79 4.86
C THR A 123 -7.62 -24.59 4.04
N PHE A 124 -6.79 -24.09 3.12
CA PHE A 124 -7.21 -23.05 2.19
C PHE A 124 -7.92 -23.69 0.99
N ASN A 125 -9.18 -23.34 0.81
CA ASN A 125 -10.03 -23.90 -0.24
C ASN A 125 -9.91 -23.16 -1.58
N GLY A 126 -9.08 -22.11 -1.67
CA GLY A 126 -8.91 -21.29 -2.88
C GLY A 126 -9.97 -20.22 -3.08
N GLU A 127 -10.92 -20.05 -2.15
CA GLU A 127 -11.93 -19.01 -2.26
C GLU A 127 -11.34 -17.63 -1.99
N ILE A 128 -11.60 -16.70 -2.91
CA ILE A 128 -11.22 -15.30 -2.81
C ILE A 128 -12.48 -14.45 -2.85
N THR A 129 -12.53 -13.47 -1.95
CA THR A 129 -13.61 -12.48 -1.94
C THR A 129 -13.19 -11.28 -2.77
N THR A 130 -14.03 -10.91 -3.73
CA THR A 130 -13.91 -9.69 -4.51
C THR A 130 -14.89 -8.65 -3.98
N ILE A 131 -14.41 -7.43 -3.76
CA ILE A 131 -15.19 -6.27 -3.34
C ILE A 131 -15.18 -5.27 -4.50
N PHE A 132 -16.36 -4.77 -4.87
CA PHE A 132 -16.49 -3.67 -5.80
C PHE A 132 -16.92 -2.41 -5.05
N SER A 133 -16.16 -1.33 -5.22
CA SER A 133 -16.45 -0.03 -4.63
C SER A 133 -15.91 1.09 -5.53
N GLN A 134 -16.73 2.10 -5.80
CA GLN A 134 -16.30 3.33 -6.50
C GLN A 134 -15.63 3.06 -7.86
N ASN A 135 -16.14 2.09 -8.62
CA ASN A 135 -15.55 1.64 -9.88
C ASN A 135 -14.15 1.00 -9.74
N ILE A 136 -13.86 0.39 -8.60
CA ILE A 136 -12.64 -0.37 -8.35
C ILE A 136 -13.02 -1.75 -7.81
N GLN A 137 -12.40 -2.78 -8.37
CA GLN A 137 -12.41 -4.14 -7.87
C GLN A 137 -11.19 -4.37 -6.99
N PHE A 138 -11.43 -4.99 -5.85
CA PHE A 138 -10.41 -5.41 -4.91
C PHE A 138 -10.58 -6.89 -4.61
N ALA A 139 -9.49 -7.62 -4.48
CA ALA A 139 -9.48 -8.95 -3.90
C ALA A 139 -9.15 -8.86 -2.40
N THR A 140 -9.67 -9.77 -1.59
CA THR A 140 -9.30 -9.87 -0.17
C THR A 140 -9.29 -11.31 0.32
N ASN A 141 -8.35 -11.60 1.22
CA ASN A 141 -8.32 -12.80 2.06
C ASN A 141 -8.91 -12.56 3.47
N ASN A 142 -9.62 -11.44 3.67
CA ASN A 142 -10.13 -10.89 4.95
C ASN A 142 -9.10 -10.20 5.86
N HIS A 143 -7.80 -10.29 5.59
CA HIS A 143 -6.76 -9.61 6.36
C HIS A 143 -6.22 -8.37 5.63
N ILE A 144 -5.89 -8.55 4.35
CA ILE A 144 -5.51 -7.46 3.46
C ILE A 144 -6.48 -7.32 2.29
N VAL A 145 -6.56 -6.13 1.73
CA VAL A 145 -7.35 -5.79 0.56
C VAL A 145 -6.39 -5.34 -0.54
N LEU A 146 -6.42 -6.07 -1.65
CA LEU A 146 -5.53 -5.89 -2.79
C LEU A 146 -6.33 -5.28 -3.95
N PHE A 147 -5.83 -4.17 -4.50
CA PHE A 147 -6.33 -3.63 -5.75
C PHE A 147 -6.20 -4.67 -6.87
N ASP A 148 -7.28 -4.87 -7.62
CA ASP A 148 -7.31 -5.71 -8.81
C ASP A 148 -7.46 -4.84 -10.05
N THR A 149 -8.62 -4.22 -10.24
CA THR A 149 -8.94 -3.45 -11.45
C THR A 149 -9.65 -2.16 -11.09
N GLY A 150 -9.18 -1.03 -11.61
CA GLY A 150 -9.79 0.29 -11.43
C GLY A 150 -10.20 0.90 -12.76
N PHE A 151 -11.48 1.24 -12.91
CA PHE A 151 -11.98 1.95 -14.08
C PHE A 151 -11.76 3.46 -13.90
N VAL A 152 -11.36 4.18 -14.95
CA VAL A 152 -10.95 5.59 -14.83
C VAL A 152 -12.04 6.57 -14.38
N GLY A 153 -13.32 6.18 -14.39
CA GLY A 153 -14.49 7.05 -14.22
C GLY A 153 -14.24 8.30 -13.36
N ASN A 154 -14.19 8.13 -12.04
CA ASN A 154 -13.77 9.17 -11.10
C ASN A 154 -12.41 8.86 -10.47
N ASN A 155 -11.68 7.89 -11.02
CA ASN A 155 -10.45 7.38 -10.44
C ASN A 155 -9.23 8.01 -11.11
N SER A 156 -8.16 8.17 -10.33
CA SER A 156 -6.86 8.61 -10.81
C SER A 156 -5.78 7.63 -10.37
N PHE A 157 -4.78 7.46 -11.24
CA PHE A 157 -3.63 6.59 -11.01
C PHE A 157 -2.37 7.43 -10.99
N LYS A 158 -1.61 7.35 -9.91
CA LYS A 158 -0.42 8.17 -9.70
C LYS A 158 0.82 7.30 -9.59
N ILE A 159 1.83 7.61 -10.40
CA ILE A 159 3.16 7.02 -10.33
C ILE A 159 4.05 7.96 -9.53
N ILE A 160 4.20 7.70 -8.25
CA ILE A 160 4.78 8.67 -7.29
C ILE A 160 6.26 8.95 -7.55
N SER A 161 7.01 7.96 -8.06
CA SER A 161 8.44 8.10 -8.36
C SER A 161 8.73 9.14 -9.44
N HIS A 162 7.72 9.49 -10.24
CA HIS A 162 7.83 10.34 -11.43
C HIS A 162 6.78 11.45 -11.48
N ASN A 163 6.00 11.62 -10.40
CA ASN A 163 4.91 12.59 -10.33
C ASN A 163 3.96 12.55 -11.55
N ILE A 164 3.72 11.35 -12.08
CA ILE A 164 2.82 11.14 -13.21
C ILE A 164 1.43 10.85 -12.66
N THR A 165 0.43 11.62 -13.06
CA THR A 165 -0.99 11.32 -12.81
C THR A 165 -1.67 10.98 -14.15
N LEU A 166 -2.46 9.91 -14.12
CA LEU A 166 -3.28 9.42 -15.21
C LEU A 166 -4.74 9.35 -14.76
N ASN A 167 -5.67 9.66 -15.66
CA ASN A 167 -7.11 9.70 -15.40
C ASN A 167 -7.88 9.49 -16.72
N LYS A 168 -9.21 9.66 -16.69
CA LYS A 168 -10.09 9.49 -17.86
C LYS A 168 -9.76 10.37 -19.07
N ASP A 169 -9.07 11.49 -18.86
CA ASP A 169 -8.70 12.43 -19.91
C ASP A 169 -7.33 12.11 -20.53
N THR A 170 -6.58 11.19 -19.90
CA THR A 170 -5.28 10.73 -20.40
C THR A 170 -5.46 10.04 -21.75
N THR A 171 -4.83 10.60 -22.78
CA THR A 171 -4.80 10.02 -24.13
C THR A 171 -3.60 9.10 -24.31
N VAL A 172 -3.66 8.20 -25.29
CA VAL A 172 -2.50 7.38 -25.71
C VAL A 172 -1.28 8.26 -26.02
N LYS A 173 -1.48 9.41 -26.68
CA LYS A 173 -0.40 10.34 -27.03
C LYS A 173 0.27 10.91 -25.78
N GLU A 174 -0.53 11.36 -24.82
CA GLU A 174 -0.02 11.89 -23.54
C GLU A 174 0.71 10.79 -22.76
N PHE A 175 0.12 9.59 -22.68
CA PHE A 175 0.74 8.45 -22.02
C PHE A 175 2.12 8.14 -22.60
N ARG A 176 2.23 8.01 -23.93
CA ARG A 176 3.52 7.75 -24.60
C ARG A 176 4.55 8.85 -24.41
N SER A 177 4.13 10.11 -24.18
CA SER A 177 5.08 11.18 -23.86
C SER A 177 5.70 11.03 -22.47
N LYS A 178 4.96 10.41 -21.53
CA LYS A 178 5.41 10.11 -20.17
C LYS A 178 6.12 8.77 -20.07
N PHE A 179 5.80 7.82 -20.95
CA PHE A 179 6.35 6.45 -20.98
C PHE A 179 6.90 6.12 -22.39
N PRO A 180 7.98 6.76 -22.84
CA PRO A 180 8.43 6.69 -24.24
C PRO A 180 8.93 5.31 -24.68
N ASN A 181 9.39 4.48 -23.73
CA ASN A 181 9.99 3.17 -24.00
C ASN A 181 9.00 2.01 -23.88
N THR A 182 7.75 2.26 -23.50
CA THR A 182 6.77 1.19 -23.28
C THR A 182 6.13 0.75 -24.59
N GLU A 183 6.10 -0.57 -24.81
CA GLU A 183 5.47 -1.16 -25.97
C GLU A 183 3.93 -1.06 -25.87
N MET A 184 3.30 -0.75 -27.01
CA MET A 184 1.86 -0.78 -27.16
C MET A 184 1.45 -2.16 -27.66
N GLU A 185 0.74 -2.90 -26.83
CA GLU A 185 0.21 -4.22 -27.16
C GLU A 185 -1.20 -4.06 -27.77
N LYS A 186 -1.46 -4.79 -28.87
CA LYS A 186 -2.82 -4.93 -29.41
C LYS A 186 -3.61 -5.92 -28.54
N THR A 187 -4.90 -5.69 -28.43
CA THR A 187 -5.85 -6.64 -27.81
C THR A 187 -6.69 -7.31 -28.90
N ASP A 188 -7.54 -8.25 -28.50
CA ASP A 188 -8.53 -8.87 -29.40
C ASP A 188 -9.61 -7.87 -29.86
N TYR A 189 -9.74 -6.73 -29.17
CA TYR A 189 -10.68 -5.66 -29.52
C TYR A 189 -9.97 -4.59 -30.37
N PRO A 190 -10.42 -4.31 -31.61
CA PRO A 190 -9.73 -3.41 -32.53
C PRO A 190 -9.54 -1.96 -32.04
N ASN A 191 -10.41 -1.50 -31.14
CA ASN A 191 -10.36 -0.15 -30.57
C ASN A 191 -9.70 -0.09 -29.18
N GLU A 192 -9.13 -1.20 -28.71
CA GLU A 192 -8.46 -1.28 -27.42
C GLU A 192 -6.99 -1.69 -27.58
N VAL A 193 -6.13 -0.95 -26.89
CA VAL A 193 -4.69 -1.24 -26.77
C VAL A 193 -4.32 -1.26 -25.30
N ARG A 194 -3.23 -1.94 -24.95
CA ARG A 194 -2.71 -1.92 -23.58
C ARG A 194 -1.22 -1.66 -23.51
N PHE A 195 -0.77 -1.18 -22.37
CA PHE A 195 0.64 -1.02 -22.02
C PHE A 195 0.92 -1.83 -20.75
N ARG A 196 2.06 -2.53 -20.72
CA ARG A 196 2.46 -3.41 -19.63
C ARG A 196 3.68 -2.89 -18.88
N PHE A 197 3.64 -2.98 -17.56
CA PHE A 197 4.79 -2.78 -16.69
C PHE A 197 4.89 -3.91 -15.68
N TYR A 198 5.98 -4.67 -15.74
CA TYR A 198 6.21 -5.77 -14.81
C TYR A 198 6.46 -5.25 -13.39
N LEU A 199 6.04 -5.98 -12.36
CA LEU A 199 6.28 -5.57 -10.98
C LEU A 199 7.77 -5.64 -10.62
N ASP A 200 8.49 -6.62 -11.18
CA ASP A 200 9.93 -6.79 -11.01
C ASP A 200 10.55 -7.58 -12.18
N ASN A 201 11.84 -7.89 -12.10
CA ASN A 201 12.61 -8.55 -13.17
C ASN A 201 12.46 -10.07 -13.24
N LYS A 202 11.71 -10.67 -12.31
CA LYS A 202 11.53 -12.13 -12.18
C LYS A 202 10.06 -12.55 -12.19
N SER A 203 9.15 -11.58 -12.19
CA SER A 203 7.72 -11.81 -12.16
C SER A 203 7.06 -11.42 -13.47
N ASP A 204 6.11 -12.25 -13.90
CA ASP A 204 5.16 -11.93 -14.98
C ASP A 204 3.98 -11.08 -14.48
N ASP A 205 3.86 -10.90 -13.16
CA ASP A 205 2.91 -9.98 -12.55
C ASP A 205 3.17 -8.57 -13.05
N CYS A 206 2.12 -7.84 -13.37
CA CYS A 206 2.26 -6.55 -14.01
C CYS A 206 1.08 -5.63 -13.81
N PHE A 207 1.34 -4.33 -13.97
CA PHE A 207 0.31 -3.36 -14.25
C PHE A 207 0.01 -3.35 -15.75
N LEU A 208 -1.28 -3.39 -16.08
CA LEU A 208 -1.80 -3.28 -17.43
C LEU A 208 -2.67 -2.03 -17.54
N PHE A 209 -2.24 -1.07 -18.36
CA PHE A 209 -2.97 0.17 -18.64
C PHE A 209 -3.73 0.01 -19.95
N TYR A 210 -5.05 -0.09 -19.88
CA TYR A 210 -5.91 -0.30 -21.04
C TYR A 210 -6.46 1.02 -21.56
N PHE A 211 -6.35 1.23 -22.86
CA PHE A 211 -6.86 2.39 -23.57
C PHE A 211 -7.91 1.95 -24.57
N LYS A 212 -9.09 2.56 -24.51
CA LYS A 212 -10.20 2.33 -25.44
C LYS A 212 -10.50 3.62 -26.18
N ASP A 213 -10.64 3.54 -27.50
CA ASP A 213 -10.90 4.70 -28.37
C ASP A 213 -9.87 5.84 -28.16
N GLY A 214 -8.61 5.48 -27.86
CA GLY A 214 -7.50 6.40 -27.66
C GLY A 214 -7.40 7.07 -26.28
N LYS A 215 -8.30 6.75 -25.33
CA LYS A 215 -8.29 7.26 -23.95
C LYS A 215 -8.14 6.14 -22.93
N LEU A 216 -7.52 6.45 -21.78
CA LEU A 216 -7.37 5.49 -20.69
C LEU A 216 -8.76 5.03 -20.24
N ASN A 217 -8.95 3.72 -20.09
CA ASN A 217 -10.23 3.09 -19.75
C ASN A 217 -10.16 2.46 -18.36
N TYR A 218 -9.14 1.64 -18.10
CA TYR A 218 -8.92 1.05 -16.79
C TYR A 218 -7.44 0.66 -16.60
N LEU A 219 -7.08 0.46 -15.33
CA LEU A 219 -5.81 -0.12 -14.90
C LEU A 219 -6.12 -1.44 -14.20
N THR A 220 -5.36 -2.48 -14.53
CA THR A 220 -5.41 -3.77 -13.83
C THR A 220 -4.04 -4.10 -13.26
N LEU A 221 -4.01 -4.61 -12.03
CA LEU A 221 -2.88 -5.28 -11.42
C LEU A 221 -3.07 -6.78 -11.64
N TRP A 222 -2.43 -7.29 -12.68
CA TRP A 222 -2.55 -8.68 -13.11
C TRP A 222 -1.48 -9.56 -12.47
N TRP A 223 -1.90 -10.75 -12.05
CA TRP A 223 -1.04 -11.75 -11.43
C TRP A 223 -1.01 -13.01 -12.28
N LEU A 224 0.20 -13.51 -12.54
CA LEU A 224 0.37 -14.83 -13.16
C LEU A 224 0.33 -15.88 -12.04
N LEU A 225 -0.83 -16.51 -11.84
CA LEU A 225 -1.06 -17.49 -10.78
C LEU A 225 -0.89 -18.95 -11.28
N CYS A 226 -1.07 -19.15 -12.59
CA CYS A 226 -0.75 -20.31 -13.40
C CYS A 226 0.25 -19.85 -14.48
#